data_AF-A0AAU2N340-F1
#
_entry.id   AF-A0AAU2N340-F1
#
_cell.length_a   1.000
_cell.length_b   1.000
_cell.length_c   1.000
_cell.angle_alpha   90.00
_cell.angle_beta   90.00
_cell.angle_gamma   90.00
#
_symmetry.space_group_name_H-M   'P 1'
#
loop_
_entity.id
_entity.type
_entity.pdbx_description
1 polymer ?
#
loop_
_entity_poly.entity_id
_entity_poly.type
_entity_poly.pdbx_seq_one_letter_code
_entity_poly.pdbx_strand_id
1 'polypeptide(L)'
;MTLRRSRTALVSALCATALLAALAACELPPPERGFVSRHEQPAEADRESADFLKRSRLVELVTADLNAYLDVPHRITVVARSCAGEGSGYDPRTRRIELCYDDLTEDRNLFEEADGRPADEPLAEVVRETLHHEAGHALIDALDLPVRDRGRAEEDAADRFAQLMLLRDPQGDHALLTAARAYDLAAAADPAPDPGDEHAPDPARAESHRCAVYGADPARHPELATPPRADCPRTWTTTRETWTAALTPLLGK
;
A
#
# COMPACT_ATOMS: atom_id res chain seq x y z
N MET A 1 42.18 -59.18 -51.43
CA MET A 1 41.18 -58.22 -51.92
C MET A 1 39.82 -58.63 -51.40
N THR A 2 39.10 -57.69 -50.75
CA THR A 2 37.63 -57.60 -50.56
C THR A 2 36.88 -58.79 -49.93
N LEU A 3 35.91 -58.65 -49.02
CA LEU A 3 35.40 -57.57 -48.18
C LEU A 3 34.42 -58.25 -47.19
N ARG A 4 34.44 -57.73 -45.97
CA ARG A 4 33.59 -57.95 -44.79
C ARG A 4 32.08 -58.10 -45.10
N ARG A 5 31.36 -58.95 -44.34
CA ARG A 5 29.96 -58.71 -43.93
C ARG A 5 29.62 -59.36 -42.59
N SER A 6 29.14 -58.52 -41.68
CA SER A 6 28.75 -58.78 -40.30
C SER A 6 27.32 -59.34 -40.19
N ARG A 7 27.01 -60.07 -39.11
CA ARG A 7 25.67 -60.10 -38.51
C ARG A 7 25.75 -60.03 -36.99
N THR A 8 25.06 -59.02 -36.48
CA THR A 8 24.88 -58.54 -35.11
C THR A 8 23.90 -59.42 -34.33
N ALA A 9 24.19 -59.70 -33.06
CA ALA A 9 23.24 -60.26 -32.09
C ALA A 9 22.54 -59.11 -31.35
N LEU A 10 21.20 -59.16 -31.27
CA LEU A 10 20.42 -58.29 -30.41
C LEU A 10 20.45 -58.81 -28.97
N VAL A 11 20.80 -57.94 -28.02
CA VAL A 11 20.48 -58.10 -26.60
C VAL A 11 19.73 -56.85 -26.17
N SER A 12 18.49 -57.05 -25.74
CA SER A 12 17.61 -56.00 -25.22
C SER A 12 18.19 -55.42 -23.94
N ALA A 13 18.40 -54.10 -23.91
CA ALA A 13 18.70 -53.35 -22.69
C ALA A 13 17.43 -52.62 -22.25
N LEU A 14 16.85 -53.05 -21.12
CA LEU A 14 15.95 -52.20 -20.34
C LEU A 14 16.79 -51.07 -19.71
N CYS A 15 16.65 -49.85 -20.22
CA CYS A 15 17.13 -48.62 -19.59
C CYS A 15 15.93 -47.96 -18.89
N ALA A 16 15.94 -47.91 -17.56
CA ALA A 16 16.41 -46.77 -16.75
C ALA A 16 15.29 -45.72 -16.57
N THR A 17 14.53 -45.80 -15.46
CA THR A 17 14.73 -45.04 -14.20
C THR A 17 14.55 -43.53 -14.31
N ALA A 18 13.48 -43.05 -13.66
CA ALA A 18 13.34 -41.75 -12.99
C ALA A 18 13.74 -40.47 -13.78
N LEU A 19 12.80 -39.92 -14.54
CA LEU A 19 12.76 -38.48 -14.86
C LEU A 19 11.62 -37.82 -14.07
N LEU A 20 11.92 -37.44 -12.83
CA LEU A 20 11.14 -36.46 -12.07
C LEU A 20 12.15 -35.58 -11.32
N ALA A 21 13.07 -34.97 -12.06
CA ALA A 21 13.74 -33.77 -11.59
C ALA A 21 12.74 -32.62 -11.77
N ALA A 22 11.98 -32.34 -10.72
CA ALA A 22 11.19 -31.14 -10.63
C ALA A 22 12.13 -29.94 -10.81
N LEU A 23 11.79 -29.11 -11.78
CA LEU A 23 12.40 -27.82 -12.03
C LEU A 23 12.21 -26.97 -10.76
N ALA A 24 13.22 -26.92 -9.90
CA ALA A 24 13.33 -25.82 -8.95
C ALA A 24 13.48 -24.55 -9.81
N ALA A 25 12.38 -23.81 -9.96
CA ALA A 25 12.42 -22.51 -10.60
C ALA A 25 13.52 -21.69 -9.90
N CYS A 26 14.43 -21.11 -10.67
CA CYS A 26 15.35 -20.10 -10.16
C CYS A 26 14.50 -18.87 -9.78
N GLU A 27 13.94 -18.86 -8.58
CA GLU A 27 13.45 -17.64 -7.97
C GLU A 27 14.67 -16.79 -7.65
N LEU A 28 14.80 -15.67 -8.35
CA LEU A 28 15.79 -14.67 -8.00
C LEU A 28 15.54 -14.23 -6.56
N PRO A 29 16.60 -14.04 -5.75
CA PRO A 29 16.41 -13.47 -4.43
C PRO A 29 15.70 -12.12 -4.57
N PRO A 30 14.78 -11.77 -3.66
CA PRO A 30 14.11 -10.48 -3.72
C PRO A 30 15.12 -9.31 -3.72
N PRO A 31 14.80 -8.15 -4.30
CA PRO A 31 15.70 -6.98 -4.32
C PRO A 31 16.14 -6.56 -2.91
N GLU A 32 17.40 -6.22 -2.69
CA GLU A 32 17.89 -5.83 -1.34
C GLU A 32 17.54 -4.37 -0.95
N ARG A 33 16.98 -3.60 -1.89
CA ARG A 33 16.68 -2.16 -1.77
C ARG A 33 15.24 -1.90 -2.22
N GLY A 34 14.69 -0.77 -1.81
CA GLY A 34 13.35 -0.34 -2.19
C GLY A 34 12.22 -1.12 -1.53
N PHE A 35 11.01 -0.84 -1.98
CA PHE A 35 9.79 -1.52 -1.59
C PHE A 35 9.63 -2.81 -2.41
N VAL A 36 9.25 -3.91 -1.75
CA VAL A 36 9.05 -5.21 -2.41
C VAL A 36 7.69 -5.78 -2.01
N SER A 37 6.80 -5.94 -2.98
CA SER A 37 5.43 -6.43 -2.77
C SER A 37 5.38 -7.95 -2.64
N ARG A 38 4.48 -8.45 -1.78
CA ARG A 38 4.19 -9.88 -1.59
C ARG A 38 2.72 -10.08 -1.21
N HIS A 39 2.15 -11.20 -1.61
CA HIS A 39 0.86 -11.68 -1.12
C HIS A 39 1.06 -12.97 -0.32
N GLU A 40 0.47 -13.04 0.86
CA GLU A 40 0.35 -14.28 1.62
C GLU A 40 -0.94 -15.02 1.27
N GLN A 41 -0.96 -16.32 1.60
CA GLN A 41 -2.14 -17.14 1.44
C GLN A 41 -3.22 -16.64 2.41
N PRO A 42 -4.40 -16.21 1.92
CA PRO A 42 -5.46 -15.72 2.79
C PRO A 42 -6.09 -16.84 3.62
N ALA A 43 -6.58 -16.48 4.80
CA ALA A 43 -7.59 -17.26 5.50
C ALA A 43 -8.86 -17.40 4.64
N GLU A 44 -9.75 -18.33 5.01
CA GLU A 44 -10.97 -18.59 4.24
C GLU A 44 -11.89 -17.37 4.15
N ALA A 45 -12.02 -16.61 5.24
CA ALA A 45 -12.84 -15.40 5.29
C ALA A 45 -12.33 -14.28 4.37
N ASP A 46 -11.04 -14.29 4.06
CA ASP A 46 -10.34 -13.18 3.41
C ASP A 46 -10.10 -13.39 1.91
N ARG A 47 -10.62 -14.50 1.35
CA ARG A 47 -10.36 -14.87 -0.06
C ARG A 47 -10.83 -13.80 -1.03
N GLU A 48 -11.95 -13.15 -0.75
CA GLU A 48 -12.51 -12.13 -1.64
C GLU A 48 -11.59 -10.90 -1.74
N SER A 49 -11.20 -10.33 -0.60
CA SER A 49 -10.27 -9.19 -0.52
C SER A 49 -8.90 -9.54 -1.10
N ALA A 50 -8.40 -10.75 -0.86
CA ALA A 50 -7.16 -11.23 -1.46
C ALA A 50 -7.25 -11.38 -2.98
N ASP A 51 -8.35 -11.92 -3.50
CA ASP A 51 -8.54 -12.04 -4.95
C ASP A 51 -8.76 -10.68 -5.61
N PHE A 52 -9.45 -9.75 -4.93
CA PHE A 52 -9.56 -8.36 -5.37
C PHE A 52 -8.18 -7.73 -5.54
N LEU A 53 -7.33 -7.77 -4.51
CA LEU A 53 -5.98 -7.19 -4.56
C LEU A 53 -5.10 -7.84 -5.64
N LYS A 54 -5.19 -9.16 -5.84
CA LYS A 54 -4.44 -9.85 -6.91
C LYS A 54 -4.90 -9.43 -8.30
N ARG A 55 -6.21 -9.26 -8.52
CA ARG A 55 -6.76 -8.85 -9.82
C ARG A 55 -6.45 -7.39 -10.14
N SER A 56 -6.56 -6.51 -9.15
CA SER A 56 -6.30 -5.09 -9.30
C SER A 56 -4.81 -4.75 -9.34
N ARG A 57 -3.97 -5.63 -8.75
CA ARG A 57 -2.50 -5.47 -8.64
C ARG A 57 -2.10 -4.22 -7.86
N LEU A 58 -2.95 -3.76 -6.94
CA LEU A 58 -2.76 -2.49 -6.23
C LEU A 58 -1.48 -2.48 -5.40
N VAL A 59 -1.16 -3.60 -4.74
CA VAL A 59 0.06 -3.71 -3.92
C VAL A 59 1.30 -3.53 -4.78
N GLU A 60 1.34 -4.17 -5.97
CA GLU A 60 2.44 -4.01 -6.92
C GLU A 60 2.50 -2.61 -7.52
N LEU A 61 1.36 -2.02 -7.87
CA LEU A 61 1.30 -0.69 -8.49
C LEU A 61 1.76 0.40 -7.54
N VAL A 62 1.29 0.39 -6.28
CA VAL A 62 1.74 1.35 -5.25
C VAL A 62 3.22 1.14 -4.94
N THR A 63 3.67 -0.11 -4.80
CA THR A 63 5.09 -0.43 -4.60
C THR A 63 5.96 0.09 -5.76
N ALA A 64 5.48 -0.04 -6.99
CA ALA A 64 6.19 0.44 -8.18
C ALA A 64 6.26 1.98 -8.20
N ASP A 65 5.18 2.67 -7.83
CA ASP A 65 5.15 4.13 -7.78
C ASP A 65 6.10 4.69 -6.69
N LEU A 66 6.08 4.09 -5.50
CA LEU A 66 7.03 4.42 -4.43
C LEU A 66 8.49 4.25 -4.89
N ASN A 67 8.83 3.12 -5.52
CA ASN A 67 10.17 2.87 -6.04
C ASN A 67 10.56 3.74 -7.24
N ALA A 68 9.58 4.21 -8.03
CA ALA A 68 9.83 5.14 -9.12
C ALA A 68 10.23 6.53 -8.59
N TYR A 69 9.79 6.87 -7.37
CA TYR A 69 10.11 8.13 -6.73
C TYR A 69 11.28 8.09 -5.73
N LEU A 70 11.47 6.95 -5.06
CA LEU A 70 12.35 6.82 -3.89
C LEU A 70 13.39 5.70 -4.10
N ASP A 71 14.67 6.02 -3.87
CA ASP A 71 15.77 5.05 -3.79
C ASP A 71 16.06 4.70 -2.32
N VAL A 72 15.19 3.88 -1.72
CA VAL A 72 15.35 3.43 -0.34
C VAL A 72 16.52 2.45 -0.23
N PRO A 73 17.50 2.68 0.67
CA PRO A 73 18.77 1.94 0.65
C PRO A 73 18.71 0.51 1.18
N HIS A 74 17.55 0.11 1.71
CA HIS A 74 17.29 -1.23 2.24
C HIS A 74 15.87 -1.67 1.84
N ARG A 75 15.63 -2.98 1.87
CA ARG A 75 14.32 -3.54 1.57
C ARG A 75 13.30 -3.14 2.63
N ILE A 76 12.15 -2.65 2.17
CA ILE A 76 10.89 -2.60 2.92
C ILE A 76 9.93 -3.59 2.24
N THR A 77 9.37 -4.53 3.00
CA THR A 77 8.44 -5.51 2.42
C THR A 77 7.02 -5.00 2.54
N VAL A 78 6.27 -4.93 1.45
CA VAL A 78 4.83 -4.61 1.44
C VAL A 78 4.08 -5.92 1.28
N VAL A 79 3.42 -6.39 2.34
CA VAL A 79 2.75 -7.69 2.35
C VAL A 79 1.24 -7.53 2.53
N ALA A 80 0.46 -8.13 1.65
CA ALA A 80 -0.97 -8.32 1.88
C ALA A 80 -1.21 -9.69 2.53
N ARG A 81 -1.91 -9.71 3.68
CA ARG A 81 -2.09 -10.92 4.51
C ARG A 81 -3.37 -10.86 5.34
N SER A 82 -3.73 -11.98 5.93
CA SER A 82 -4.72 -12.03 7.02
C SER A 82 -4.06 -11.58 8.32
N CYS A 83 -4.66 -10.62 9.02
CA CYS A 83 -4.11 -10.02 10.23
C CYS A 83 -4.85 -10.41 11.51
N ALA A 84 -6.05 -10.97 11.39
CA ALA A 84 -6.84 -11.42 12.54
C ALA A 84 -7.18 -10.28 13.51
N GLY A 85 -7.48 -9.09 12.97
CA GLY A 85 -7.89 -7.89 13.69
C GLY A 85 -6.74 -7.05 14.24
N GLU A 86 -5.49 -7.35 13.88
CA GLU A 86 -4.33 -6.52 14.27
C GLU A 86 -4.28 -5.17 13.55
N GLY A 87 -5.01 -5.03 12.43
CA GLY A 87 -5.01 -3.84 11.58
C GLY A 87 -3.78 -3.74 10.67
N SER A 88 -3.93 -3.00 9.58
CA SER A 88 -2.86 -2.65 8.66
C SER A 88 -1.86 -1.73 9.36
N GLY A 89 -0.57 -1.86 9.03
CA GLY A 89 0.47 -1.17 9.79
C GLY A 89 1.90 -1.40 9.31
N TYR A 90 2.82 -0.56 9.77
CA TYR A 90 4.26 -0.73 9.58
C TYR A 90 4.95 -1.28 10.84
N ASP A 91 5.64 -2.42 10.72
CA ASP A 91 6.52 -2.95 11.77
C ASP A 91 7.99 -2.53 11.54
N PRO A 92 8.55 -1.62 12.35
CA PRO A 92 9.94 -1.17 12.22
C PRO A 92 10.97 -2.27 12.53
N ARG A 93 10.60 -3.31 13.28
CA ARG A 93 11.53 -4.40 13.62
C ARG A 93 11.83 -5.29 12.43
N THR A 94 10.84 -5.48 11.56
CA THR A 94 10.94 -6.33 10.37
C THR A 94 10.96 -5.52 9.06
N ARG A 95 10.76 -4.20 9.14
CA ARG A 95 10.63 -3.27 8.00
C ARG A 95 9.57 -3.75 7.02
N ARG A 96 8.39 -3.99 7.57
CA ARG A 96 7.29 -4.61 6.86
C ARG A 96 6.04 -3.77 6.99
N ILE A 97 5.50 -3.36 5.85
CA ILE A 97 4.15 -2.80 5.73
C ILE A 97 3.21 -3.98 5.55
N GLU A 98 2.21 -4.09 6.41
CA GLU A 98 1.18 -5.11 6.39
C GLU A 98 -0.14 -4.47 5.96
N LEU A 99 -0.70 -4.95 4.85
CA LEU A 99 -2.05 -4.61 4.39
C LEU A 99 -2.98 -5.77 4.71
N CYS A 100 -3.96 -5.53 5.55
CA CYS A 100 -4.80 -6.58 6.11
C CYS A 100 -6.03 -6.83 5.27
N TYR A 101 -6.22 -8.08 4.83
CA TYR A 101 -7.40 -8.45 4.04
C TYR A 101 -8.71 -8.27 4.83
N ASP A 102 -8.65 -8.39 6.15
CA ASP A 102 -9.76 -8.17 7.07
C ASP A 102 -10.20 -6.69 7.10
N ASP A 103 -9.27 -5.73 7.22
CA ASP A 103 -9.59 -4.29 7.11
C ASP A 103 -10.28 -3.96 5.78
N LEU A 104 -9.77 -4.51 4.67
CA LEU A 104 -10.38 -4.32 3.35
C LEU A 104 -11.82 -4.87 3.28
N THR A 105 -12.12 -5.90 4.06
CA THR A 105 -13.46 -6.47 4.15
C THR A 105 -14.37 -5.53 4.94
N GLU A 106 -13.87 -4.93 6.02
CA GLU A 106 -14.59 -3.94 6.82
C GLU A 106 -14.89 -2.68 6.01
N ASP A 107 -13.89 -2.11 5.33
CA ASP A 107 -14.05 -0.96 4.45
C ASP A 107 -15.06 -1.23 3.33
N ARG A 108 -14.97 -2.41 2.70
CA ARG A 108 -15.95 -2.84 1.69
C ARG A 108 -17.36 -2.81 2.26
N ASN A 109 -17.58 -3.41 3.42
CA ASN A 109 -18.90 -3.47 4.04
C ASN A 109 -19.44 -2.06 4.32
N LEU A 110 -18.62 -1.15 4.85
CA LEU A 110 -19.02 0.25 5.09
C LEU A 110 -19.51 0.94 3.80
N PHE A 111 -18.76 0.79 2.70
CA PHE A 111 -19.16 1.37 1.42
C PHE A 111 -20.41 0.70 0.83
N GLU A 112 -20.49 -0.63 0.85
CA GLU A 112 -21.62 -1.37 0.27
C GLU A 112 -22.91 -1.14 1.05
N GLU A 113 -22.85 -1.03 2.38
CA GLU A 113 -23.98 -0.66 3.24
C GLU A 113 -24.45 0.76 2.97
N ALA A 114 -23.52 1.71 2.79
CA ALA A 114 -23.85 3.10 2.53
C ALA A 114 -24.43 3.32 1.12
N ASP A 115 -23.89 2.65 0.10
CA ASP A 115 -24.25 2.90 -1.31
C ASP A 115 -25.23 1.88 -1.91
N GLY A 116 -25.40 0.70 -1.29
CA GLY A 116 -26.22 -0.38 -1.83
C GLY A 116 -25.71 -0.95 -3.17
N ARG A 117 -24.40 -0.85 -3.43
CA ARG A 117 -23.73 -1.32 -4.66
C ARG A 117 -22.31 -1.80 -4.37
N PRO A 118 -21.70 -2.63 -5.24
CA PRO A 118 -20.32 -3.12 -5.04
C PRO A 118 -19.30 -2.00 -4.88
N ALA A 119 -18.32 -2.20 -3.99
CA ALA A 119 -17.37 -1.17 -3.56
C ALA A 119 -15.93 -1.34 -4.09
N ASP A 120 -15.70 -2.10 -5.17
CA ASP A 120 -14.35 -2.36 -5.70
C ASP A 120 -13.56 -1.09 -6.03
N GLU A 121 -14.23 -0.07 -6.57
CA GLU A 121 -13.62 1.21 -6.93
C GLU A 121 -13.23 2.04 -5.70
N PRO A 122 -14.13 2.37 -4.75
CA PRO A 122 -13.72 3.09 -3.56
C PRO A 122 -12.73 2.30 -2.69
N LEU A 123 -12.84 0.98 -2.64
CA LEU A 123 -11.88 0.14 -1.92
C LEU A 123 -10.47 0.22 -2.54
N ALA A 124 -10.36 0.34 -3.86
CA ALA A 124 -9.06 0.53 -4.50
C ALA A 124 -8.38 1.83 -4.06
N GLU A 125 -9.16 2.89 -3.88
CA GLU A 125 -8.64 4.18 -3.42
C GLU A 125 -8.25 4.18 -1.94
N VAL A 126 -9.02 3.50 -1.08
CA VAL A 126 -8.64 3.30 0.33
C VAL A 126 -7.33 2.52 0.42
N VAL A 127 -7.18 1.41 -0.31
CA VAL A 127 -5.92 0.65 -0.36
C VAL A 127 -4.74 1.52 -0.79
N ARG A 128 -4.94 2.42 -1.76
CA ARG A 128 -3.89 3.35 -2.16
C ARG A 128 -3.55 4.30 -1.02
N GLU A 129 -4.52 4.87 -0.34
CA GLU A 129 -4.26 5.75 0.81
C GLU A 129 -3.52 5.00 1.93
N THR A 130 -4.04 3.87 2.39
CA THR A 130 -3.44 3.05 3.46
C THR A 130 -2.00 2.68 3.15
N LEU A 131 -1.71 2.16 1.95
CA LEU A 131 -0.34 1.77 1.60
C LEU A 131 0.63 2.95 1.55
N HIS A 132 0.17 4.15 1.15
CA HIS A 132 1.04 5.32 1.22
C HIS A 132 1.18 5.82 2.66
N HIS A 133 0.13 5.80 3.48
CA HIS A 133 0.21 6.12 4.89
C HIS A 133 1.27 5.26 5.59
N GLU A 134 1.21 3.93 5.41
CA GLU A 134 2.21 3.02 5.99
C GLU A 134 3.62 3.20 5.42
N ALA A 135 3.74 3.59 4.14
CA ALA A 135 5.02 3.99 3.59
C ALA A 135 5.56 5.27 4.25
N GLY A 136 4.70 6.16 4.73
CA GLY A 136 5.05 7.31 5.55
C GLY A 136 5.77 6.90 6.83
N HIS A 137 5.20 5.96 7.60
CA HIS A 137 5.85 5.38 8.79
C HIS A 137 7.20 4.74 8.44
N ALA A 138 7.23 3.94 7.38
CA ALA A 138 8.46 3.28 6.95
C ALA A 138 9.57 4.29 6.60
N LEU A 139 9.22 5.44 6.02
CA LEU A 139 10.17 6.49 5.68
C LEU A 139 10.58 7.34 6.88
N ILE A 140 9.69 7.58 7.83
CA ILE A 140 10.02 8.20 9.13
C ILE A 140 11.10 7.37 9.84
N ASP A 141 10.92 6.04 9.89
CA ASP A 141 11.89 5.11 10.45
C ASP A 141 13.19 5.06 9.63
N ALA A 142 13.10 4.87 8.31
CA ALA A 142 14.27 4.75 7.44
C ALA A 142 15.17 6.00 7.42
N LEU A 143 14.60 7.19 7.64
CA LEU A 143 15.30 8.48 7.66
C LEU A 143 15.61 9.00 9.07
N ASP A 144 15.18 8.29 10.12
CA ASP A 144 15.28 8.73 11.53
C ASP A 144 14.74 10.17 11.72
N LEU A 145 13.54 10.43 11.17
CA LEU A 145 12.94 11.76 11.22
C LEU A 145 12.56 12.11 12.67
N PRO A 146 12.81 13.35 13.14
CA PRO A 146 12.58 13.76 14.52
C PRO A 146 11.10 14.09 14.79
N VAL A 147 10.22 13.10 14.64
CA VAL A 147 8.82 13.20 15.05
C VAL A 147 8.74 12.94 16.54
N ARG A 148 8.37 13.98 17.30
CA ARG A 148 8.69 14.12 18.74
C ARG A 148 7.87 13.20 19.66
N ASP A 149 6.77 12.67 19.15
CA ASP A 149 5.99 11.59 19.75
C ASP A 149 5.70 10.55 18.67
N ARG A 150 5.96 9.28 18.96
CA ARG A 150 5.58 8.15 18.09
C ARG A 150 4.12 7.77 18.33
N GLY A 151 3.26 8.79 18.36
CA GLY A 151 1.81 8.66 18.44
C GLY A 151 1.23 9.60 17.41
N ARG A 152 0.27 10.44 17.80
CA ARG A 152 -0.45 11.34 16.89
C ARG A 152 0.42 12.16 15.93
N ALA A 153 1.58 12.67 16.33
CA ALA A 153 2.41 13.46 15.41
C ALA A 153 3.03 12.60 14.30
N GLU A 154 3.28 11.32 14.56
CA GLU A 154 3.74 10.34 13.57
C GLU A 154 2.62 9.99 12.59
N GLU A 155 1.42 9.68 13.11
CA GLU A 155 0.21 9.44 12.32
C GLU A 155 -0.12 10.62 11.39
N ASP A 156 -0.15 11.83 11.95
CA ASP A 156 -0.35 13.07 11.20
C ASP A 156 0.70 13.27 10.09
N ALA A 157 1.94 12.82 10.32
CA ALA A 157 3.01 12.90 9.33
C ALA A 157 2.82 11.85 8.23
N ALA A 158 2.44 10.62 8.59
CA ALA A 158 2.10 9.53 7.67
C ALA A 158 0.91 9.90 6.75
N ASP A 159 -0.19 10.44 7.30
CA ASP A 159 -1.31 10.98 6.53
C ASP A 159 -0.85 12.06 5.53
N ARG A 160 0.04 12.96 5.97
CA ARG A 160 0.60 14.01 5.11
C ARG A 160 1.51 13.46 4.02
N PHE A 161 2.18 12.33 4.26
CA PHE A 161 2.95 11.64 3.23
C PHE A 161 2.02 10.98 2.19
N ALA A 162 0.94 10.33 2.64
CA ALA A 162 -0.08 9.79 1.75
C ALA A 162 -0.67 10.88 0.85
N GLN A 163 -1.00 12.05 1.43
CA GLN A 163 -1.46 13.21 0.69
C GLN A 163 -0.43 13.69 -0.34
N LEU A 164 0.86 13.80 0.04
CA LEU A 164 1.91 14.19 -0.89
C LEU A 164 2.01 13.24 -2.09
N MET A 165 2.03 11.93 -1.83
CA MET A 165 2.22 10.94 -2.88
C MET A 165 0.99 10.86 -3.79
N LEU A 166 -0.21 10.76 -3.21
CA LEU A 166 -1.45 10.67 -3.99
C LEU A 166 -1.65 11.90 -4.87
N LEU A 167 -1.47 13.13 -4.35
CA LEU A 167 -1.70 14.36 -5.12
C LEU A 167 -0.68 14.63 -6.24
N ARG A 168 0.29 13.74 -6.43
CA ARG A 168 1.16 13.75 -7.63
C ARG A 168 0.57 12.97 -8.79
N ASP A 169 -0.37 12.08 -8.50
CA ASP A 169 -1.17 11.38 -9.50
C ASP A 169 -2.32 12.31 -9.96
N PRO A 170 -2.61 12.40 -11.28
CA PRO A 170 -3.74 13.18 -11.79
C PRO A 170 -5.12 12.80 -11.22
N GLN A 171 -5.29 11.61 -10.67
CA GLN A 171 -6.50 11.11 -10.00
C GLN A 171 -6.35 11.06 -8.46
N GLY A 172 -5.28 11.63 -7.93
CA GLY A 172 -4.99 11.65 -6.50
C GLY A 172 -6.01 12.35 -5.61
N ASP A 173 -6.71 13.35 -6.14
CA ASP A 173 -7.84 14.01 -5.47
C ASP A 173 -8.99 13.05 -5.24
N HIS A 174 -9.34 12.27 -6.26
CA HIS A 174 -10.40 11.27 -6.13
C HIS A 174 -10.06 10.24 -5.04
N ALA A 175 -8.80 9.83 -5.00
CA ALA A 175 -8.29 8.91 -3.98
C ALA A 175 -8.45 9.47 -2.56
N LEU A 176 -7.96 10.69 -2.32
CA LEU A 176 -8.02 11.35 -1.01
C LEU A 176 -9.45 11.70 -0.59
N LEU A 177 -10.31 12.10 -1.52
CA LEU A 177 -11.72 12.37 -1.22
C LEU A 177 -12.48 11.08 -0.91
N THR A 178 -12.09 9.97 -1.53
CA THR A 178 -12.64 8.64 -1.22
C THR A 178 -12.15 8.14 0.14
N ALA A 179 -10.87 8.30 0.48
CA ALA A 179 -10.36 8.00 1.81
C ALA A 179 -11.03 8.89 2.89
N ALA A 180 -11.21 10.18 2.62
CA ALA A 180 -11.97 11.06 3.51
C ALA A 180 -13.41 10.58 3.74
N ARG A 181 -14.02 9.99 2.70
CA ARG A 181 -15.35 9.38 2.81
C ARG A 181 -15.32 8.09 3.63
N ALA A 182 -14.27 7.27 3.49
CA ALA A 182 -14.11 6.07 4.32
C ALA A 182 -14.08 6.41 5.81
N TYR A 183 -13.31 7.43 6.20
CA TYR A 183 -13.32 7.93 7.58
C TYR A 183 -14.68 8.46 8.03
N ASP A 184 -15.41 9.20 7.20
CA ASP A 184 -16.76 9.64 7.57
C ASP A 184 -17.71 8.44 7.81
N LEU A 185 -17.57 7.37 7.03
CA LEU A 185 -18.37 6.14 7.20
C LEU A 185 -17.97 5.39 8.46
N ALA A 186 -16.66 5.24 8.73
CA ALA A 186 -16.15 4.64 9.95
C ALA A 186 -16.62 5.39 11.19
N ALA A 187 -16.50 6.73 11.20
CA ALA A 187 -17.01 7.58 12.29
C ALA A 187 -18.52 7.46 12.51
N ALA A 188 -19.29 7.20 11.45
CA ALA A 188 -20.73 6.99 11.55
C ALA A 188 -21.09 5.59 12.08
N ALA A 189 -20.28 4.58 11.77
CA ALA A 189 -20.45 3.21 12.24
C ALA A 189 -20.01 3.03 13.70
N ASP A 190 -18.94 3.72 14.13
CA ASP A 190 -18.48 3.75 15.52
C ASP A 190 -18.42 5.19 16.08
N PRO A 191 -19.52 5.68 16.70
CA PRO A 191 -19.56 7.02 17.27
C PRO A 191 -18.80 7.15 18.60
N ALA A 192 -18.20 6.08 19.14
CA ALA A 192 -17.49 6.08 20.41
C ALA A 192 -16.07 5.53 20.26
N PRO A 193 -15.18 6.27 19.57
CA PRO A 193 -13.84 5.78 19.23
C PRO A 193 -12.99 5.51 20.47
N ASP A 194 -12.02 4.60 20.33
CA ASP A 194 -11.07 4.28 21.39
C ASP A 194 -10.26 5.54 21.80
N PRO A 195 -10.36 6.01 23.06
CA PRO A 195 -9.56 7.15 23.51
C PRO A 195 -8.05 6.86 23.56
N GLY A 196 -7.63 5.60 23.44
CA GLY A 196 -6.24 5.16 23.34
C GLY A 196 -5.70 5.14 21.91
N ASP A 197 -6.53 5.38 20.89
CA ASP A 197 -6.12 5.43 19.49
C ASP A 197 -5.13 6.59 19.27
N GLU A 198 -4.01 6.26 18.64
CA GLU A 198 -2.97 7.21 18.28
C GLU A 198 -3.35 8.06 17.07
N HIS A 199 -4.25 7.56 16.22
CA HIS A 199 -4.79 8.30 15.10
C HIS A 199 -5.59 9.52 15.55
N ALA A 200 -5.66 10.50 14.66
CA ALA A 200 -6.68 11.52 14.81
C ALA A 200 -8.07 10.92 14.65
N PRO A 201 -9.09 11.44 15.37
CA PRO A 201 -10.47 11.00 15.15
C PRO A 201 -10.82 11.07 13.66
N ASP A 202 -11.51 10.06 13.15
CA ASP A 202 -11.86 9.93 11.73
C ASP A 202 -12.39 11.22 11.07
N PRO A 203 -13.32 12.00 11.68
CA PRO A 203 -13.76 13.25 11.06
C PRO A 203 -12.64 14.28 10.88
N ALA A 204 -11.63 14.27 11.75
CA ALA A 204 -10.46 15.14 11.63
C ALA A 204 -9.51 14.66 10.52
N ARG A 205 -9.31 13.35 10.35
CA ARG A 205 -8.54 12.79 9.22
C ARG A 205 -9.24 13.07 7.90
N ALA A 206 -10.55 12.88 7.83
CA ALA A 206 -11.37 13.23 6.68
C ALA A 206 -11.24 14.71 6.28
N GLU A 207 -11.29 15.61 7.28
CA GLU A 207 -11.08 17.04 7.03
C GLU A 207 -9.64 17.36 6.59
N SER A 208 -8.63 16.67 7.13
CA SER A 208 -7.23 16.80 6.72
C SER A 208 -7.05 16.50 5.23
N HIS A 209 -7.62 15.39 4.73
CA HIS A 209 -7.56 15.05 3.31
C HIS A 209 -8.31 16.04 2.42
N ARG A 210 -9.52 16.49 2.80
CA ARG A 210 -10.25 17.54 2.07
C ARG A 210 -9.47 18.85 2.01
N CYS A 211 -8.80 19.19 3.11
CA CYS A 211 -7.93 20.35 3.19
C CYS A 211 -6.71 20.21 2.26
N ALA A 212 -6.08 19.03 2.18
CA ALA A 212 -4.98 18.78 1.26
C ALA A 212 -5.42 18.91 -0.22
N VAL A 213 -6.55 18.29 -0.59
CA VAL A 213 -7.11 18.37 -1.96
C VAL A 213 -7.43 19.81 -2.34
N TYR A 214 -8.17 20.53 -1.49
CA TYR A 214 -8.48 21.94 -1.74
C TYR A 214 -7.22 22.81 -1.76
N GLY A 215 -6.27 22.56 -0.87
CA GLY A 215 -5.02 23.33 -0.78
C GLY A 215 -4.10 23.13 -1.98
N ALA A 216 -4.11 21.95 -2.59
CA ALA A 216 -3.30 21.61 -3.75
C ALA A 216 -3.79 22.28 -5.04
N ASP A 217 -5.10 22.31 -5.27
CA ASP A 217 -5.70 22.97 -6.42
C ASP A 217 -7.09 23.56 -6.09
N PRO A 218 -7.14 24.77 -5.49
CA PRO A 218 -8.42 25.42 -5.16
C PRO A 218 -9.31 25.67 -6.38
N ALA A 219 -8.70 25.82 -7.57
CA ALA A 219 -9.45 26.13 -8.79
C ALA A 219 -10.16 24.89 -9.35
N ARG A 220 -9.59 23.70 -9.15
CA ARG A 220 -10.23 22.42 -9.51
C ARG A 220 -11.32 21.99 -8.53
N HIS A 221 -11.25 22.46 -7.29
CA HIS A 221 -12.16 22.07 -6.20
C HIS A 221 -12.92 23.24 -5.55
N PRO A 222 -13.65 24.07 -6.32
CA PRO A 222 -14.38 25.21 -5.76
C PRO A 222 -15.45 24.81 -4.74
N GLU A 223 -15.98 23.59 -4.80
CA GLU A 223 -16.94 23.02 -3.85
C GLU A 223 -16.37 22.81 -2.45
N LEU A 224 -15.04 22.68 -2.32
CA LEU A 224 -14.37 22.52 -1.03
C LEU A 224 -14.07 23.86 -0.34
N ALA A 225 -14.28 24.99 -1.02
CA ALA A 225 -13.98 26.33 -0.52
C ALA A 225 -14.93 26.76 0.62
N THR A 226 -14.54 26.44 1.86
CA THR A 226 -15.25 26.81 3.08
C THR A 226 -14.38 27.71 3.98
N PRO A 227 -14.96 28.53 4.88
CA PRO A 227 -14.17 29.32 5.82
C PRO A 227 -13.16 28.51 6.66
N PRO A 228 -13.49 27.30 7.17
CA PRO A 228 -12.52 26.44 7.85
C PRO A 228 -11.33 26.01 6.97
N ARG A 229 -11.51 25.92 5.64
CA ARG A 229 -10.45 25.52 4.70
C ARG A 229 -9.69 26.69 4.09
N ALA A 230 -9.91 27.93 4.55
CA ALA A 230 -9.26 29.12 4.00
C ALA A 230 -7.73 29.07 4.03
N ASP A 231 -7.14 28.45 5.08
CA ASP A 231 -5.69 28.32 5.23
C ASP A 231 -5.09 27.06 4.57
N CYS A 232 -5.92 26.18 3.99
CA CYS A 232 -5.47 24.92 3.40
C CYS A 232 -4.39 25.05 2.32
N PRO A 233 -4.40 26.06 1.42
CA PRO A 233 -3.30 26.26 0.47
C PRO A 233 -1.94 26.48 1.15
N ARG A 234 -1.94 27.17 2.30
CA ARG A 234 -0.72 27.35 3.12
C ARG A 234 -0.33 26.03 3.77
N THR A 235 -1.28 25.33 4.38
CA THR A 235 -1.05 24.01 5.01
C THR A 235 -0.47 23.02 4.01
N TRP A 236 -1.04 22.92 2.81
CA TRP A 236 -0.54 22.07 1.74
C TRP A 236 0.88 22.44 1.30
N THR A 237 1.16 23.73 1.14
CA THR A 237 2.51 24.21 0.79
C THR A 237 3.53 23.75 1.83
N THR A 238 3.22 23.90 3.12
CA THR A 238 4.06 23.41 4.22
C THR A 238 4.23 21.89 4.16
N THR A 239 3.15 21.12 4.03
CA THR A 239 3.20 19.66 3.92
C THR A 239 4.14 19.21 2.82
N ARG A 240 3.97 19.76 1.61
CA ARG A 240 4.80 19.43 0.45
C ARG A 240 6.26 19.78 0.67
N GLU A 241 6.56 20.97 1.18
CA GLU A 241 7.93 21.44 1.40
C GLU A 241 8.63 20.62 2.48
N THR A 242 7.95 20.34 3.61
CA THR A 242 8.49 19.53 4.71
C THR A 242 8.85 18.12 4.24
N TRP A 243 7.91 17.42 3.59
CA TRP A 243 8.18 16.06 3.12
C TRP A 243 9.19 16.03 1.97
N THR A 244 9.13 16.94 1.00
CA THR A 244 10.11 16.98 -0.09
C THR A 244 11.52 17.24 0.45
N ALA A 245 11.66 18.13 1.45
CA ALA A 245 12.94 18.35 2.11
C ALA A 245 13.44 17.09 2.83
N ALA A 246 12.58 16.42 3.60
CA ALA A 246 12.90 15.19 4.31
C ALA A 246 13.32 14.05 3.36
N LEU A 247 12.66 13.92 2.21
CA LEU A 247 12.92 12.87 1.23
C LEU A 247 14.18 13.09 0.38
N THR A 248 14.79 14.30 0.41
CA THR A 248 15.98 14.64 -0.39
C THR A 248 17.06 13.55 -0.42
N PRO A 249 17.40 12.84 0.67
CA PRO A 249 18.40 11.77 0.65
C PRO A 249 18.01 10.55 -0.21
N LEU A 250 16.73 10.36 -0.50
CA LEU A 250 16.15 9.23 -1.22
C LEU A 250 15.67 9.59 -2.63
N LEU A 251 15.57 10.88 -2.96
CA LEU A 251 15.26 11.30 -4.32
C LEU A 251 16.48 11.01 -5.21
N GLY A 252 16.26 10.23 -6.27
CA GLY A 252 17.32 9.78 -7.17
C GLY A 252 18.28 10.90 -7.60
N LYS A 253 19.58 10.61 -7.56
CA LYS A 253 20.60 11.39 -8.27
C LYS A 253 20.60 11.09 -9.76
#